data_AF-A0A7V9P7U1-F1
#
_entry.id   AF-A0A7V9P7U1-F1
#
_cell.length_a   1.000
_cell.length_b   1.000
_cell.length_c   1.000
_cell.angle_alpha   90.00
_cell.angle_beta   90.00
_cell.angle_gamma   90.00
#
_symmetry.space_group_name_H-M   'P 1'
#
loop_
_entity.id
_entity.type
_entity.pdbx_description
1 polymer ?
#
loop_
_entity_poly.entity_id
_entity_poly.type
_entity_poly.pdbx_seq_one_letter_code
_entity_poly.pdbx_strand_id
1 'polypeptide(L)'
;MKISELLIIYFSIGAPVAVRVYFQKRAEPRPNEKKARLAAFLTFLFWLPAVVLFFGEQEFTRKFFRSETKSKKSAISVRAENLDALQKQLEKIACGSGLDVSLFELRETLARYVGLTIAAQSAEANDGEIKAHADFFRAGGHDAPERAAKCFSRRNRERIFFHQRRAQTDFLNFCKNVFSAAAHSDAEEFFSMASQFVKILRDEAAGGALEKTFAEQNSPEKRFLEKSLENDLWKPRTHEPPSSTAVKSISTVSPLISAKGAMTTNLRKKD
;
A
#
# COMPACT_ATOMS: atom_id res chain seq x y z
N MET A 1 -4.72 19.78 31.47
CA MET A 1 -3.55 18.89 31.47
C MET A 1 -2.61 19.35 32.56
N LYS A 2 -2.17 18.47 33.46
CA LYS A 2 -1.26 18.85 34.55
C LYS A 2 0.16 19.02 33.99
N ILE A 3 0.95 19.91 34.58
CA ILE A 3 2.36 20.12 34.19
C ILE A 3 3.16 18.81 34.27
N SER A 4 2.85 17.95 35.24
CA SER A 4 3.45 16.62 35.38
C SER A 4 3.18 15.71 34.18
N GLU A 5 1.97 15.72 33.62
CA GLU A 5 1.60 14.93 32.43
C GLU A 5 2.38 15.40 31.20
N LEU A 6 2.55 16.72 31.05
CA LEU A 6 3.31 17.32 29.97
C LEU A 6 4.80 16.97 30.07
N LEU A 7 5.37 16.99 31.27
CA LEU A 7 6.74 16.54 31.52
C LEU A 7 6.91 15.05 31.22
N ILE A 8 5.99 14.19 31.65
CA ILE A 8 6.04 12.75 31.36
C ILE A 8 6.07 12.49 29.85
N ILE A 9 5.19 13.15 29.09
CA ILE A 9 5.18 13.05 27.61
C ILE A 9 6.50 13.57 27.03
N TYR A 10 6.99 14.70 27.52
CA TYR A 10 8.25 15.30 27.07
C TYR A 10 9.44 14.36 27.28
N PHE A 11 9.57 13.78 28.48
CA PHE A 11 10.64 12.84 28.82
C PHE A 11 10.53 11.53 28.03
N SER A 12 9.32 10.99 27.88
CA SER A 12 9.09 9.70 27.21
C SER A 12 9.50 9.73 25.73
N ILE A 13 9.31 10.86 25.06
CA ILE A 13 9.62 11.01 23.63
C ILE A 13 11.06 11.55 23.43
N GLY A 14 11.51 12.49 24.25
CA GLY A 14 12.83 13.11 24.11
C GLY A 14 13.99 12.18 24.47
N ALA A 15 13.82 11.31 25.47
CA ALA A 15 14.91 10.48 25.97
C ALA A 15 15.42 9.45 24.93
N PRO A 16 14.57 8.68 24.23
CA PRO A 16 15.04 7.77 23.17
C PRO A 16 15.82 8.48 22.04
N VAL A 17 15.41 9.70 21.67
CA VAL A 17 16.07 10.50 20.62
C VAL A 17 17.46 10.92 21.06
N ALA A 18 17.60 11.42 22.29
CA ALA A 18 18.88 11.81 22.86
C ALA A 18 19.86 10.64 23.00
N VAL A 19 19.35 9.48 23.45
CA VAL A 19 20.13 8.24 23.58
C VAL A 19 20.64 7.77 22.21
N ARG A 20 19.81 7.85 21.17
CA ARG A 20 20.24 7.52 19.80
C ARG A 20 21.38 8.42 19.33
N VAL A 21 21.26 9.73 19.52
CA VAL A 21 22.32 10.69 19.12
C VAL A 21 23.62 10.43 19.89
N TYR A 22 23.52 10.13 21.18
CA TYR A 22 24.67 9.75 21.99
C TYR A 22 25.41 8.54 21.41
N PHE A 23 24.70 7.46 21.08
CA PHE A 23 25.31 6.25 20.52
C PHE A 23 25.88 6.47 19.13
N GLN A 24 25.21 7.25 18.27
CA GLN A 24 25.74 7.60 16.95
C GLN A 24 27.05 8.38 17.04
N LYS A 25 27.14 9.37 17.93
CA LYS A 25 28.37 10.15 18.14
C LYS A 25 29.49 9.36 18.81
N ARG A 26 29.15 8.33 19.58
CA ARG A 26 30.13 7.41 20.18
C ARG A 26 30.70 6.42 19.16
N ALA A 27 29.96 6.10 18.10
CA ALA A 27 30.41 5.20 17.02
C ALA A 27 31.36 5.87 16.01
N GLU A 28 31.64 7.18 16.14
CA GLU A 28 32.57 7.90 15.27
C GLU A 28 34.03 7.48 15.53
N PRO A 29 34.90 7.43 14.49
CA PRO A 29 36.27 6.88 14.59
C PRO A 29 37.21 7.63 15.54
N ARG A 30 36.83 8.84 16.00
CA ARG A 30 37.51 9.59 17.06
C ARG A 30 36.48 10.05 18.09
N PRO A 31 36.05 9.18 19.01
CA PRO A 31 34.97 9.50 19.93
C PRO A 31 35.43 10.57 20.92
N ASN A 32 34.80 11.75 20.86
CA ASN A 32 34.95 12.76 21.91
C ASN A 32 33.72 12.67 22.82
N GLU A 33 33.87 11.96 23.94
CA GLU A 33 32.77 11.68 24.86
C GLU A 33 32.09 12.96 25.38
N LYS A 34 32.85 14.03 25.62
CA LYS A 34 32.29 15.31 26.09
C LYS A 34 31.37 15.92 25.04
N LYS A 35 31.77 15.87 23.76
CA LYS A 35 30.94 16.33 22.64
C LYS A 35 29.70 15.45 22.45
N ALA A 36 29.83 14.14 22.59
CA ALA A 36 28.69 13.22 22.48
C ALA A 36 27.65 13.45 23.59
N ARG A 37 28.09 13.63 24.85
CA ARG A 37 27.20 13.95 25.98
C ARG A 37 26.53 15.31 25.81
N LEU A 38 27.29 16.33 25.41
CA LEU A 38 26.74 17.67 25.17
C LEU A 38 25.73 17.67 24.02
N ALA A 39 26.03 16.99 22.92
CA ALA A 39 25.12 16.85 21.79
C ALA A 39 23.82 16.12 22.17
N ALA A 40 23.92 15.04 22.94
CA ALA A 40 22.75 14.32 23.45
C ALA A 40 21.91 15.18 24.39
N PHE A 41 22.54 15.93 25.30
CA PHE A 41 21.85 16.84 26.21
C PHE A 41 21.14 17.99 25.47
N LEU A 42 21.81 18.64 24.52
CA LEU A 42 21.21 19.69 23.70
C LEU A 42 20.06 19.15 22.84
N THR A 43 20.22 17.96 22.27
CA THR A 43 19.14 17.29 21.53
C THR A 43 17.95 17.03 22.46
N PHE A 44 18.19 16.55 23.69
CA PHE A 44 17.15 16.33 24.68
C PHE A 44 16.44 17.62 25.09
N LEU A 45 17.14 18.75 25.22
CA LEU A 45 16.53 20.02 25.65
C LEU A 45 15.73 20.69 24.51
N PHE A 46 16.23 20.59 23.29
CA PHE A 46 15.73 21.34 22.14
C PHE A 46 14.97 20.49 21.11
N TRP A 47 14.61 19.24 21.41
CA TRP A 47 13.91 18.38 20.44
C TRP A 47 12.55 18.95 20.03
N LEU A 48 11.77 19.56 20.94
CA LEU A 48 10.47 20.16 20.59
C LEU A 48 10.60 21.38 19.67
N PRO A 49 11.41 22.42 20.00
CA PRO A 49 11.66 23.52 19.07
C PRO A 49 12.23 23.04 17.75
N ALA A 50 13.16 22.08 17.78
CA ALA A 50 13.69 21.46 16.57
C ALA A 50 12.56 20.82 15.76
N VAL A 51 11.71 20.00 16.38
CA VAL A 51 10.57 19.35 15.73
C VAL A 51 9.59 20.36 15.13
N VAL A 52 9.27 21.44 15.84
CA VAL A 52 8.35 22.49 15.34
C VAL A 52 8.99 23.24 14.16
N LEU A 53 10.27 23.60 14.25
CA LEU A 53 11.01 24.21 13.13
C LEU A 53 11.15 23.23 11.95
N PHE A 54 11.36 21.94 12.22
CA PHE A 54 11.51 20.87 11.23
C PHE A 54 10.19 20.47 10.57
N PHE A 55 9.05 20.58 11.25
CA PHE A 55 7.73 20.37 10.63
C PHE A 55 7.25 21.60 9.86
N GLY A 56 7.75 22.80 10.17
CA GLY A 56 7.58 23.99 9.35
C GLY A 56 8.30 23.89 8.00
N GLU A 57 9.44 23.20 7.95
CA GLU A 57 10.17 22.85 6.73
C GLU A 57 9.99 21.37 6.38
N GLN A 58 8.84 21.00 5.80
CA GLN A 58 8.48 19.62 5.39
C GLN A 58 9.52 18.90 4.47
N GLU A 59 10.60 19.54 4.03
CA GLU A 59 11.62 18.93 3.17
C GLU A 59 12.73 18.15 3.92
N PHE A 60 12.92 18.37 5.23
CA PHE A 60 14.13 17.86 5.92
C PHE A 60 14.00 16.45 6.50
N THR A 61 12.79 15.92 6.71
CA THR A 61 12.56 14.51 7.10
C THR A 61 13.08 13.54 6.04
N ARG A 62 13.11 13.97 4.77
CA ARG A 62 13.73 13.26 3.64
C ARG A 62 15.26 13.18 3.76
N LYS A 63 15.91 14.02 4.57
CA LYS A 63 17.37 14.05 4.81
C LYS A 63 17.80 13.31 6.07
N PHE A 64 17.02 13.32 7.15
CA PHE A 64 17.43 12.63 8.40
C PHE A 64 17.37 11.10 8.32
N PHE A 65 16.48 10.51 7.50
CA PHE A 65 16.55 9.08 7.16
C PHE A 65 17.59 8.75 6.07
N ARG A 66 18.37 9.75 5.62
CA ARG A 66 19.25 9.66 4.45
C ARG A 66 20.75 9.59 4.80
N SER A 67 21.15 9.71 6.06
CA SER A 67 22.57 9.68 6.45
C SER A 67 23.09 8.28 6.82
N GLU A 68 23.25 7.39 5.84
CA GLU A 68 24.25 6.30 5.96
C GLU A 68 24.60 5.54 4.67
N THR A 69 24.14 5.97 3.49
CA THR A 69 24.50 5.30 2.22
C THR A 69 24.87 6.30 1.12
N LYS A 70 25.86 7.15 1.39
CA LYS A 70 26.41 8.09 0.41
C LYS A 70 27.34 7.37 -0.56
N SER A 71 26.79 6.75 -1.59
CA SER A 71 27.48 6.56 -2.89
C SER A 71 26.50 6.16 -4.01
N LYS A 72 25.45 5.38 -3.72
CA LYS A 72 24.41 4.97 -4.71
C LYS A 72 23.14 5.85 -4.74
N LYS A 73 23.14 7.00 -4.03
CA LYS A 73 21.91 7.73 -3.61
C LYS A 73 21.41 8.85 -4.53
N SER A 74 22.08 9.16 -5.64
CA SER A 74 21.57 10.12 -6.63
C SER A 74 20.46 9.49 -7.50
N ALA A 75 20.67 8.27 -7.99
CA ALA A 75 19.67 7.55 -8.78
C ALA A 75 18.41 7.22 -7.97
N ILE A 76 18.55 6.88 -6.68
CA ILE A 76 17.42 6.49 -5.82
C ILE A 76 16.52 7.69 -5.47
N SER A 77 17.06 8.91 -5.28
CA SER A 77 16.19 10.07 -5.01
C SER A 77 15.45 10.57 -6.22
N VAL A 78 16.10 10.56 -7.39
CA VAL A 78 15.42 10.91 -8.65
C VAL A 78 14.31 9.90 -8.95
N ARG A 79 14.56 8.61 -8.70
CA ARG A 79 13.54 7.55 -8.79
C ARG A 79 12.37 7.79 -7.82
N ALA A 80 12.66 8.22 -6.60
CA ALA A 80 11.63 8.48 -5.59
C ALA A 80 10.79 9.75 -5.88
N GLU A 81 11.37 10.79 -6.48
CA GLU A 81 10.62 11.98 -6.92
C GLU A 81 9.69 11.67 -8.10
N ASN A 82 10.20 10.91 -9.07
CA ASN A 82 9.38 10.48 -10.21
C ASN A 82 8.22 9.57 -9.79
N LEU A 83 8.43 8.69 -8.79
CA LEU A 83 7.38 7.82 -8.27
C LEU A 83 6.29 8.59 -7.52
N ASP A 84 6.66 9.62 -6.74
CA ASP A 84 5.68 10.45 -6.02
C ASP A 84 4.82 11.27 -6.99
N ALA A 85 5.42 11.82 -8.04
CA ALA A 85 4.70 12.55 -9.08
C ALA A 85 3.71 11.63 -9.83
N LEU A 86 4.14 10.43 -10.24
CA LEU A 86 3.28 9.45 -10.89
C LEU A 86 2.17 8.95 -9.97
N GLN A 87 2.46 8.73 -8.69
CA GLN A 87 1.45 8.33 -7.72
C GLN A 87 0.34 9.38 -7.59
N LYS A 88 0.69 10.67 -7.51
CA LYS A 88 -0.30 11.76 -7.48
C LYS A 88 -1.16 11.82 -8.74
N GLN A 89 -0.57 11.53 -9.91
CA GLN A 89 -1.33 11.49 -11.16
C GLN A 89 -2.28 10.29 -11.21
N LEU A 90 -1.83 9.10 -10.79
CA LEU A 90 -2.67 7.91 -10.67
C LEU A 90 -3.84 8.14 -9.70
N GLU A 91 -3.60 8.81 -8.57
CA GLU A 91 -4.64 9.19 -7.61
C GLU A 91 -5.67 10.14 -8.23
N LYS A 92 -5.24 11.10 -9.03
CA LYS A 92 -6.13 12.05 -9.71
C LYS A 92 -7.08 11.35 -10.68
N ILE A 93 -6.55 10.42 -11.48
CA ILE A 93 -7.35 9.66 -12.45
C ILE A 93 -8.29 8.70 -11.71
N ALA A 94 -7.80 8.01 -10.68
CA ALA A 94 -8.62 7.07 -9.90
C ALA A 94 -9.79 7.76 -9.17
N CYS A 95 -9.62 9.00 -8.71
CA CYS A 95 -10.73 9.79 -8.16
C CYS A 95 -11.70 10.31 -9.22
N GLY A 96 -11.22 10.56 -10.45
CA GLY A 96 -12.04 11.06 -11.55
C GLY A 96 -12.90 9.99 -12.21
N SER A 97 -12.50 8.72 -12.13
CA SER A 97 -13.10 7.60 -12.85
C SER A 97 -14.39 7.03 -12.22
N GLY A 98 -14.95 7.69 -11.20
CA GLY A 98 -16.20 7.26 -10.56
C GLY A 98 -16.11 5.94 -9.78
N LEU A 99 -14.90 5.40 -9.59
CA LEU A 99 -14.68 4.25 -8.71
C LEU A 99 -14.94 4.64 -7.26
N ASP A 100 -15.75 3.84 -6.56
CA ASP A 100 -15.81 3.84 -5.10
C ASP A 100 -14.60 3.09 -4.53
N VAL A 101 -13.40 3.60 -4.82
CA VAL A 101 -12.17 3.08 -4.22
C VAL A 101 -11.62 4.11 -3.27
N SER A 102 -11.38 3.66 -2.05
CA SER A 102 -10.73 4.47 -1.03
C SER A 102 -9.34 4.91 -1.51
N LEU A 103 -9.13 6.23 -1.61
CA LEU A 103 -7.82 6.83 -1.84
C LEU A 103 -6.74 6.28 -0.90
N PHE A 104 -7.13 5.91 0.32
CA PHE A 104 -6.25 5.29 1.29
C PHE A 104 -5.77 3.91 0.82
N GLU A 105 -6.67 3.06 0.31
CA GLU A 105 -6.33 1.74 -0.20
C GLU A 105 -5.41 1.81 -1.43
N LEU A 106 -5.66 2.78 -2.31
CA LEU A 106 -4.77 3.05 -3.46
C LEU A 106 -3.37 3.41 -2.99
N ARG A 107 -3.26 4.39 -2.08
CA ARG A 107 -1.98 4.83 -1.51
C ARG A 107 -1.25 3.69 -0.82
N GLU A 108 -1.96 2.91 -0.03
CA GLU A 108 -1.37 1.78 0.68
C GLU A 108 -0.88 0.72 -0.29
N THR A 109 -1.67 0.38 -1.32
CA THR A 109 -1.31 -0.61 -2.33
C THR A 109 -0.06 -0.19 -3.10
N LEU A 110 -0.01 1.07 -3.56
CA LEU A 110 1.15 1.62 -4.29
C LEU A 110 2.39 1.69 -3.39
N ALA A 111 2.27 2.24 -2.18
CA ALA A 111 3.39 2.36 -1.25
C ALA A 111 3.97 0.99 -0.88
N ARG A 112 3.09 0.01 -0.63
CA ARG A 112 3.47 -1.37 -0.32
C ARG A 112 4.18 -2.03 -1.52
N TYR A 113 3.63 -1.90 -2.72
CA TYR A 113 4.23 -2.45 -3.94
C TYR A 113 5.61 -1.83 -4.21
N VAL A 114 5.73 -0.50 -4.18
CA VAL A 114 7.02 0.20 -4.35
C VAL A 114 8.03 -0.25 -3.31
N GLY A 115 7.64 -0.22 -2.02
CA GLY A 115 8.52 -0.56 -0.91
C GLY A 115 9.06 -1.99 -1.01
N LEU A 116 8.19 -2.95 -1.32
CA LEU A 116 8.56 -4.36 -1.43
C LEU A 116 9.36 -4.67 -2.69
N THR A 117 9.06 -4.02 -3.82
CA THR A 117 9.85 -4.20 -5.05
C THR A 117 11.26 -3.64 -4.90
N ILE A 118 11.42 -2.48 -4.24
CA ILE A 118 12.75 -1.93 -3.92
C ILE A 118 13.47 -2.85 -2.91
N ALA A 119 12.77 -3.33 -1.88
CA ALA A 119 13.34 -4.24 -0.89
C ALA A 119 13.82 -5.55 -1.54
N ALA A 120 13.02 -6.14 -2.43
CA ALA A 120 13.38 -7.34 -3.19
C ALA A 120 14.64 -7.11 -4.03
N GLN A 121 14.72 -5.99 -4.77
CA GLN A 121 15.90 -5.61 -5.55
C GLN A 121 17.15 -5.46 -4.68
N SER A 122 17.01 -4.89 -3.47
CA SER A 122 18.14 -4.76 -2.55
C SER A 122 18.56 -6.09 -1.91
N ALA A 123 17.62 -7.01 -1.68
CA ALA A 123 17.88 -8.32 -1.10
C ALA A 123 18.68 -9.24 -2.03
N GLU A 124 18.66 -8.99 -3.35
CA GLU A 124 19.48 -9.74 -4.32
C GLU A 124 20.95 -9.28 -4.34
N ALA A 125 21.23 -8.05 -3.91
CA ALA A 125 22.52 -7.40 -4.10
C ALA A 125 23.45 -7.44 -2.88
N ASN A 126 23.01 -7.97 -1.73
CA ASN A 126 23.64 -7.71 -0.44
C ASN A 126 24.35 -8.91 0.21
N ASP A 127 25.64 -9.08 -0.11
CA ASP A 127 26.57 -9.84 0.74
C ASP A 127 26.89 -9.08 2.06
N GLY A 128 26.74 -7.75 2.08
CA GLY A 128 27.04 -6.90 3.25
C GLY A 128 26.10 -7.10 4.44
N GLU A 129 24.85 -7.51 4.21
CA GLU A 129 23.87 -7.80 5.29
C GLU A 129 24.23 -9.05 6.09
N ILE A 130 24.91 -10.02 5.46
CA ILE A 130 25.30 -11.27 6.12
C ILE A 130 26.25 -10.98 7.29
N LYS A 131 27.16 -10.00 7.14
CA LYS A 131 28.10 -9.62 8.20
C LYS A 131 27.38 -8.96 9.39
N ALA A 132 26.45 -8.04 9.11
CA ALA A 132 25.66 -7.39 10.17
C ALA A 132 24.78 -8.39 10.93
N HIS A 133 24.17 -9.34 10.23
CA HIS A 133 23.40 -10.41 10.87
C HIS A 133 24.30 -11.37 11.68
N ALA A 134 25.51 -11.66 11.20
CA ALA A 134 26.46 -12.50 11.93
C ALA A 134 26.88 -11.86 13.26
N ASP A 135 27.08 -10.54 13.28
CA ASP A 135 27.40 -9.81 14.51
C ASP A 135 26.25 -9.88 15.52
N PHE A 136 24.99 -9.86 15.06
CA PHE A 136 23.82 -10.09 15.92
C PHE A 136 23.81 -11.49 16.56
N PHE A 137 24.03 -12.54 15.77
CA PHE A 137 24.09 -13.91 16.29
C PHE A 137 25.32 -14.14 17.19
N ARG A 138 26.44 -13.47 16.90
CA ARG A 138 27.64 -13.49 17.74
C ARG A 138 27.38 -12.85 19.10
N ALA A 139 26.70 -11.71 19.14
CA ALA A 139 26.30 -11.06 20.39
C ALA A 139 25.35 -11.92 21.23
N GLY A 140 24.54 -12.77 20.57
CA GLY A 140 23.68 -13.75 21.23
C GLY A 140 24.37 -15.04 21.67
N GLY A 141 25.69 -15.19 21.48
CA GLY A 141 26.44 -16.38 21.88
C GLY A 141 26.20 -17.61 21.01
N HIS A 142 25.75 -17.45 19.77
CA HIS A 142 25.49 -18.58 18.87
C HIS A 142 26.81 -19.23 18.39
N ASP A 143 26.91 -20.56 18.42
CA ASP A 143 28.15 -21.31 18.11
C ASP A 143 28.66 -21.12 16.66
N ALA A 144 27.73 -20.97 15.72
CA ALA A 144 28.03 -20.75 14.30
C ALA A 144 27.30 -19.51 13.72
N PRO A 145 27.70 -18.28 14.08
CA PRO A 145 26.94 -17.07 13.80
C PRO A 145 26.84 -16.75 12.30
N GLU A 146 27.86 -17.12 11.51
CA GLU A 146 27.88 -16.92 10.06
C GLU A 146 26.88 -17.82 9.32
N ARG A 147 26.74 -19.08 9.76
CA ARG A 147 25.75 -20.01 9.20
C ARG A 147 24.34 -19.55 9.57
N ALA A 148 24.13 -19.16 10.82
CA ALA A 148 22.86 -18.59 11.28
C ALA A 148 22.47 -17.34 10.48
N ALA A 149 23.41 -16.43 10.25
CA ALA A 149 23.21 -15.23 9.44
C ALA A 149 22.82 -15.55 7.99
N LYS A 150 23.49 -16.52 7.34
CA LYS A 150 23.14 -16.97 5.99
C LYS A 150 21.74 -17.58 5.95
N CYS A 151 21.39 -18.46 6.89
CA CYS A 151 20.06 -19.05 6.97
C CYS A 151 18.98 -17.99 7.21
N PHE A 152 19.24 -17.03 8.09
CA PHE A 152 18.35 -15.91 8.38
C PHE A 152 18.14 -15.03 7.15
N SER A 153 19.23 -14.63 6.48
CA SER A 153 19.18 -13.83 5.25
C SER A 153 18.40 -14.54 4.15
N ARG A 154 18.62 -15.84 3.92
CA ARG A 154 17.84 -16.65 2.97
C ARG A 154 16.35 -16.63 3.29
N ARG A 155 15.98 -16.92 4.53
CA ARG A 155 14.57 -16.93 4.98
C ARG A 155 13.93 -15.54 4.84
N ASN A 156 14.67 -14.48 5.16
CA ASN A 156 14.17 -13.11 5.04
C ASN A 156 13.97 -12.74 3.57
N ARG A 157 14.91 -13.12 2.69
CA ARG A 157 14.80 -12.95 1.24
C ARG A 157 13.54 -13.63 0.72
N GLU A 158 13.33 -14.91 1.03
CA GLU A 158 12.11 -15.65 0.63
C GLU A 158 10.84 -14.93 1.08
N ARG A 159 10.81 -14.42 2.32
CA ARG A 159 9.67 -13.66 2.86
C ARG A 159 9.43 -12.36 2.10
N ILE A 160 10.49 -11.61 1.77
CA ILE A 160 10.39 -10.38 0.97
C ILE A 160 9.81 -10.69 -0.40
N PHE A 161 10.30 -11.72 -1.10
CA PHE A 161 9.76 -12.13 -2.40
C PHE A 161 8.29 -12.55 -2.34
N PHE A 162 7.91 -13.31 -1.31
CA PHE A 162 6.52 -13.70 -1.10
C PHE A 162 5.61 -12.46 -0.97
N HIS A 163 5.99 -11.49 -0.14
CA HIS A 163 5.22 -10.27 0.03
C HIS A 163 5.24 -9.38 -1.22
N GLN A 164 6.36 -9.30 -1.94
CA GLN A 164 6.48 -8.55 -3.19
C GLN A 164 5.51 -9.09 -4.25
N ARG A 165 5.43 -10.41 -4.44
CA ARG A 165 4.45 -11.03 -5.35
C ARG A 165 3.00 -10.75 -4.96
N ARG A 166 2.70 -10.77 -3.66
CA ARG A 166 1.37 -10.42 -3.16
C ARG A 166 1.03 -8.96 -3.47
N ALA A 167 1.94 -8.03 -3.19
CA ALA A 167 1.74 -6.61 -3.47
C ALA A 167 1.64 -6.32 -4.98
N GLN A 168 2.38 -7.05 -5.81
CA GLN A 168 2.26 -6.99 -7.27
C GLN A 168 0.86 -7.45 -7.72
N THR A 169 0.33 -8.53 -7.12
CA THR A 169 -1.03 -9.02 -7.40
C THR A 169 -2.09 -8.01 -6.97
N ASP A 170 -1.94 -7.43 -5.77
CA ASP A 170 -2.85 -6.39 -5.26
C ASP A 170 -2.87 -5.17 -6.20
N PHE A 171 -1.70 -4.72 -6.67
CA PHE A 171 -1.58 -3.64 -7.65
C PHE A 171 -2.26 -3.97 -8.98
N LEU A 172 -2.02 -5.15 -9.54
CA LEU A 172 -2.65 -5.57 -10.81
C LEU A 172 -4.17 -5.68 -10.69
N ASN A 173 -4.67 -6.20 -9.56
CA ASN A 173 -6.10 -6.24 -9.28
C ASN A 173 -6.70 -4.84 -9.19
N PHE A 174 -5.99 -3.90 -8.56
CA PHE A 174 -6.38 -2.50 -8.55
C PHE A 174 -6.47 -1.94 -9.97
N CYS A 175 -5.44 -2.12 -10.81
CA CYS A 175 -5.46 -1.67 -12.20
C CYS A 175 -6.62 -2.28 -12.98
N LYS A 176 -6.90 -3.57 -12.79
CA LYS A 176 -8.02 -4.26 -13.44
C LYS A 176 -9.36 -3.63 -13.09
N ASN A 177 -9.57 -3.27 -11.82
CA ASN A 177 -10.80 -2.61 -11.36
C ASN A 177 -10.94 -1.22 -11.98
N VAL A 178 -9.84 -0.47 -12.06
CA VAL A 178 -9.82 0.84 -12.73
C VAL A 178 -10.17 0.70 -14.21
N PHE A 179 -9.56 -0.25 -14.92
CA PHE A 179 -9.85 -0.49 -16.34
C PHE A 179 -11.29 -0.91 -16.62
N SER A 180 -11.96 -1.57 -15.68
CA SER A 180 -13.36 -1.95 -15.85
C SER A 180 -14.37 -0.84 -15.57
N ALA A 181 -14.02 0.14 -14.74
CA ALA A 181 -14.96 1.19 -14.31
C ALA A 181 -14.69 2.57 -14.93
N ALA A 182 -13.46 2.83 -15.39
CA ALA A 182 -13.11 4.09 -16.02
C ALA A 182 -13.62 4.18 -17.48
N ALA A 183 -13.90 5.41 -17.93
CA ALA A 183 -14.13 5.67 -19.34
C ALA A 183 -12.89 5.28 -20.17
N HIS A 184 -13.08 4.95 -21.45
CA HIS A 184 -11.99 4.41 -22.28
C HIS A 184 -10.74 5.32 -22.33
N SER A 185 -10.94 6.64 -22.42
CA SER A 185 -9.86 7.64 -22.41
C SER A 185 -9.07 7.61 -21.08
N ASP A 186 -9.76 7.54 -19.95
CA ASP A 186 -9.14 7.53 -18.63
C ASP A 186 -8.42 6.21 -18.36
N ALA A 187 -8.94 5.10 -18.88
CA ALA A 187 -8.30 3.79 -18.79
C ALA A 187 -6.98 3.73 -19.57
N GLU A 188 -6.91 4.35 -20.75
CA GLU A 188 -5.67 4.48 -21.54
C GLU A 188 -4.64 5.35 -20.84
N GLU A 189 -5.05 6.51 -20.32
CA GLU A 189 -4.16 7.40 -19.57
C GLU A 189 -3.62 6.70 -18.31
N PHE A 190 -4.50 6.03 -17.55
CA PHE A 190 -4.13 5.26 -16.38
C PHE A 190 -3.15 4.13 -16.73
N PHE A 191 -3.40 3.41 -17.83
CA PHE A 191 -2.51 2.34 -18.30
C PHE A 191 -1.12 2.88 -18.65
N SER A 192 -1.04 4.02 -19.35
CA SER A 192 0.24 4.67 -19.67
C SER A 192 1.03 5.01 -18.41
N MET A 193 0.37 5.58 -17.40
CA MET A 193 1.00 5.92 -16.12
C MET A 193 1.41 4.69 -15.32
N ALA A 194 0.55 3.68 -15.22
CA ALA A 194 0.85 2.43 -14.54
C ALA A 194 2.02 1.69 -15.21
N SER A 195 2.11 1.72 -16.54
CA SER A 195 3.23 1.15 -17.31
C SER A 195 4.54 1.91 -17.04
N GLN A 196 4.49 3.25 -17.01
CA GLN A 196 5.65 4.06 -16.62
C GLN A 196 6.09 3.77 -15.18
N PHE A 197 5.15 3.59 -14.26
CA PHE A 197 5.41 3.26 -12.86
C PHE A 197 6.15 1.92 -12.73
N VAL A 198 5.66 0.89 -13.41
CA VAL A 198 6.27 -0.44 -13.45
C VAL A 198 7.66 -0.41 -14.10
N LYS A 199 7.82 0.33 -15.21
CA LYS A 199 9.10 0.52 -15.89
C LYS A 199 10.12 1.22 -15.01
N ILE A 200 9.71 2.25 -14.26
CA ILE A 200 10.58 2.90 -13.27
C ILE A 200 10.98 1.91 -12.20
N LEU A 201 10.07 1.03 -11.76
CA LEU A 201 10.36 -0.05 -10.81
C LEU A 201 11.18 -1.19 -11.39
N ARG A 202 11.38 -1.28 -12.72
CA ARG A 202 12.08 -2.40 -13.40
C ARG A 202 11.48 -3.76 -13.05
N ASP A 203 10.15 -3.82 -12.96
CA ASP A 203 9.41 -5.06 -12.72
C ASP A 203 8.78 -5.54 -14.04
N GLU A 204 9.58 -6.24 -14.84
CA GLU A 204 9.16 -6.74 -16.17
C GLU A 204 7.97 -7.71 -16.06
N ALA A 205 7.89 -8.49 -14.97
CA ALA A 205 6.80 -9.43 -14.74
C ALA A 205 5.46 -8.69 -14.52
N ALA A 206 5.48 -7.63 -13.72
CA ALA A 206 4.31 -6.76 -13.56
C ALA A 206 3.96 -6.07 -14.89
N GLY A 207 4.96 -5.69 -15.69
CA GLY A 207 4.77 -5.00 -16.97
C GLY A 207 3.99 -5.85 -17.95
N GLY A 208 4.46 -7.08 -18.20
CA GLY A 208 3.76 -8.02 -19.07
C GLY A 208 2.38 -8.41 -18.56
N ALA A 209 2.20 -8.54 -17.25
CA ALA A 209 0.89 -8.83 -16.66
C ALA A 209 -0.10 -7.65 -16.81
N LEU A 210 0.39 -6.42 -16.68
CA LEU A 210 -0.40 -5.20 -16.86
C LEU A 210 -0.84 -5.05 -18.31
N GLU A 211 0.06 -5.24 -19.28
CA GLU A 211 -0.23 -5.23 -20.72
C GLU A 211 -1.31 -6.26 -21.07
N LYS A 212 -1.15 -7.49 -20.59
CA LYS A 212 -2.14 -8.56 -20.78
C LYS A 212 -3.50 -8.19 -20.19
N THR A 213 -3.53 -7.66 -18.97
CA THR A 213 -4.77 -7.26 -18.29
C THR A 213 -5.48 -6.14 -19.05
N PHE A 214 -4.73 -5.16 -19.56
CA PHE A 214 -5.27 -4.06 -20.34
C PHE A 214 -5.82 -4.53 -21.70
N ALA A 215 -5.10 -5.40 -22.41
CA ALA A 215 -5.55 -5.99 -23.67
C ALA A 215 -6.82 -6.84 -23.48
N GLU A 216 -6.90 -7.63 -22.40
CA GLU A 216 -8.07 -8.45 -22.08
C GLU A 216 -9.32 -7.62 -21.77
N GLN A 217 -9.18 -6.42 -21.19
CA GLN A 217 -10.32 -5.54 -20.91
C GLN A 217 -10.74 -4.71 -22.13
N ASN A 218 -9.81 -4.39 -23.02
CA ASN A 218 -10.09 -3.63 -24.24
C ASN A 218 -10.38 -4.47 -25.47
N SER A 219 -10.44 -5.81 -25.34
CA SER A 219 -10.78 -6.69 -26.46
C SER A 219 -12.16 -6.34 -27.04
N PRO A 220 -12.30 -6.22 -28.38
CA PRO A 220 -13.56 -5.88 -29.03
C PRO A 220 -14.69 -6.86 -28.69
N GLU A 221 -14.36 -8.12 -28.42
CA GLU A 221 -15.32 -9.18 -28.08
C GLU A 221 -16.09 -8.87 -26.78
N LYS A 222 -15.41 -8.39 -25.73
CA LYS A 222 -16.07 -7.96 -24.49
C LYS A 222 -16.96 -6.73 -24.70
N ARG A 223 -16.48 -5.75 -25.49
CA ARG A 223 -17.26 -4.55 -25.82
C ARG A 223 -18.52 -4.88 -26.62
N PHE A 224 -18.44 -5.87 -27.51
CA PHE A 224 -19.59 -6.37 -28.27
C PHE A 224 -20.60 -7.07 -27.37
N LEU A 225 -20.15 -7.92 -26.44
CA LEU A 225 -21.02 -8.60 -25.49
C LEU A 225 -21.74 -7.64 -24.56
N GLU A 226 -21.04 -6.63 -24.04
CA GLU A 226 -21.61 -5.62 -23.13
C GLU A 226 -22.67 -4.76 -23.85
N LYS A 227 -22.36 -4.27 -25.06
CA LYS A 227 -23.35 -3.57 -25.90
C LYS A 227 -24.51 -4.46 -26.35
N SER A 228 -24.28 -5.73 -26.60
CA SER A 228 -25.34 -6.67 -26.98
C SER A 228 -26.28 -6.94 -25.81
N LEU A 229 -25.75 -7.12 -24.60
CA LEU A 229 -26.56 -7.31 -23.39
C LEU A 229 -27.40 -6.07 -23.08
N GLU A 230 -26.81 -4.88 -23.19
CA GLU A 230 -27.51 -3.62 -22.95
C GLU A 230 -28.65 -3.40 -23.96
N ASN A 231 -28.41 -3.74 -25.24
CA ASN A 231 -29.43 -3.69 -26.29
C ASN A 231 -30.52 -4.76 -26.15
N ASP A 232 -30.24 -5.92 -25.54
CA ASP A 232 -31.24 -6.97 -25.35
C ASP A 232 -32.05 -6.82 -24.06
N LEU A 233 -31.49 -6.19 -23.01
CA LEU A 233 -32.21 -5.86 -21.77
C LEU A 233 -33.15 -4.66 -21.93
N TRP A 234 -32.83 -3.72 -22.82
CA TRP A 234 -33.62 -2.50 -23.07
C TRP A 234 -34.43 -2.53 -24.36
N LYS A 235 -34.79 -3.70 -24.89
CA LYS A 235 -35.95 -3.74 -25.80
C LYS A 235 -37.19 -3.57 -24.92
N PRO A 236 -37.86 -2.39 -24.88
CA PRO A 236 -39.16 -2.31 -24.25
C PRO A 236 -39.98 -3.39 -24.93
N ARG A 237 -40.44 -4.39 -24.17
CA ARG A 237 -41.53 -5.24 -24.64
C ARG A 237 -42.62 -4.24 -24.97
N THR A 238 -42.85 -4.01 -26.24
CA THR A 238 -44.10 -3.45 -26.73
C THR A 238 -45.14 -4.46 -26.28
N HIS A 239 -45.60 -4.29 -25.05
CA HIS A 239 -46.81 -4.91 -24.56
C HIS A 239 -47.88 -4.33 -25.45
N GLU A 240 -48.20 -5.03 -26.54
CA GLU A 240 -49.49 -4.86 -27.17
C GLU A 240 -50.53 -5.00 -26.06
N PRO A 241 -51.35 -3.97 -25.82
CA PRO A 241 -52.37 -4.06 -24.80
C PRO A 241 -53.26 -5.25 -25.17
N PRO A 242 -53.49 -6.20 -24.24
CA PRO A 242 -54.43 -7.28 -24.49
C PRO A 242 -55.77 -6.64 -24.85
N SER A 243 -56.26 -6.97 -26.03
CA SER A 243 -57.57 -6.55 -26.51
C SER A 243 -58.61 -6.87 -25.44
N SER A 244 -59.41 -5.85 -25.14
CA SER A 244 -60.42 -5.82 -24.09
C SER A 244 -61.28 -7.09 -24.08
N THR A 245 -61.01 -7.97 -23.12
CA THR A 245 -61.99 -9.00 -22.73
C THR A 245 -62.74 -8.46 -21.51
N ALA A 246 -64.03 -8.23 -21.72
CA ALA A 246 -64.95 -7.68 -20.74
C ALA A 246 -64.90 -8.46 -19.41
N VAL A 247 -64.46 -7.79 -18.35
CA VAL A 247 -64.52 -8.28 -16.98
C VAL A 247 -65.96 -8.10 -16.49
N LYS A 248 -66.70 -9.21 -16.40
CA LYS A 248 -67.93 -9.29 -15.61
C LYS A 248 -67.56 -9.23 -14.12
N SER A 249 -68.12 -8.24 -13.44
CA SER A 249 -68.13 -8.11 -12.00
C SER A 249 -68.84 -9.30 -11.35
N ILE A 250 -68.17 -9.96 -10.41
CA ILE A 250 -68.81 -10.78 -9.39
C ILE A 250 -68.24 -10.33 -8.05
N SER A 251 -69.12 -9.77 -7.24
CA SER A 251 -68.91 -9.40 -5.85
C SER A 251 -68.92 -10.63 -4.93
N THR A 252 -68.54 -10.39 -3.67
CA THR A 252 -68.80 -11.19 -2.44
C THR A 252 -67.92 -12.44 -2.28
N VAL A 253 -67.27 -12.77 -1.16
CA VAL A 253 -67.41 -12.49 0.29
C VAL A 253 -66.03 -12.68 0.99
N SER A 254 -65.73 -11.95 2.08
CA SER A 254 -64.70 -12.26 3.11
C SER A 254 -65.12 -13.48 3.99
N PRO A 255 -64.48 -13.90 5.12
CA PRO A 255 -63.23 -13.46 5.79
C PRO A 255 -62.31 -14.59 6.38
N LEU A 256 -61.21 -14.16 7.02
CA LEU A 256 -60.53 -14.70 8.23
C LEU A 256 -60.10 -16.18 8.33
N ILE A 257 -58.77 -16.45 8.37
CA ILE A 257 -58.03 -17.43 9.22
C ILE A 257 -56.54 -16.94 9.21
N SER A 258 -55.88 -16.38 10.24
CA SER A 258 -55.49 -16.81 11.60
C SER A 258 -54.65 -18.10 11.69
N ALA A 259 -53.32 -17.98 11.69
CA ALA A 259 -52.35 -18.80 12.48
C ALA A 259 -50.91 -18.36 12.10
N LYS A 260 -50.08 -17.75 12.96
CA LYS A 260 -49.25 -18.33 14.06
C LYS A 260 -48.33 -19.49 13.64
N GLY A 261 -47.02 -19.25 13.73
CA GLY A 261 -45.90 -20.22 13.74
C GLY A 261 -44.63 -19.50 13.29
N ALA A 262 -43.74 -18.95 14.15
CA ALA A 262 -42.93 -19.49 15.24
C ALA A 262 -41.88 -20.52 14.81
N MET A 263 -40.61 -20.20 15.16
CA MET A 263 -39.44 -21.09 15.33
C MET A 263 -38.83 -21.72 14.06
N THR A 264 -37.52 -21.91 13.88
CA THR A 264 -36.37 -21.98 14.80
C THR A 264 -35.06 -21.70 14.04
N THR A 265 -34.14 -21.07 14.76
CA THR A 265 -32.67 -21.06 14.61
C THR A 265 -32.06 -22.45 14.38
N ASN A 266 -31.00 -22.54 13.57
CA ASN A 266 -29.99 -23.58 13.72
C ASN A 266 -28.57 -23.01 13.58
N LEU A 267 -27.90 -22.97 14.72
CA LEU A 267 -26.45 -22.87 14.88
C LEU A 267 -25.80 -24.14 14.32
N ARG A 268 -24.77 -24.00 13.50
CA ARG A 268 -23.86 -25.11 13.19
C ARG A 268 -22.44 -24.69 13.50
N LYS A 269 -21.88 -25.32 14.54
CA LYS A 269 -20.50 -25.29 14.98
C LYS A 269 -19.98 -26.72 14.87
N LYS A 270 -18.90 -26.94 14.13
CA LYS A 270 -18.04 -28.14 14.04
C LYS A 270 -16.86 -27.76 13.14
N ASP A 271 -15.60 -28.05 13.40
CA ASP A 271 -14.86 -28.60 14.53
C ASP A 271 -13.44 -28.01 14.38
#